data_AF-A0AAV8C8F8-F1
#
_entry.id   AF-A0AAV8C8F8-F1
#
_cell.length_a   1.000
_cell.length_b   1.000
_cell.length_c   1.000
_cell.angle_alpha   90.00
_cell.angle_beta   90.00
_cell.angle_gamma   90.00
#
_symmetry.space_group_name_H-M   'P 1'
#
loop_
_entity.id
_entity.type
_entity.pdbx_description
1 polymer ?
#
loop_
_entity_poly.entity_id
_entity_poly.type
_entity_poly.pdbx_seq_one_letter_code
_entity_poly.pdbx_strand_id
1 'polypeptide(L)'
;MGSLAVAITKDDVRAGAEIIYGAEECYNHSMELLKALDFPEGVMPLKNLDEFGLVRETGFVWMKQKAPYEHFFMGTNTKVRYNTEVTAYVEDGKMKKMTGVKSKQMLLWVPIVEMSVEEGQKIYFKSAVGIVFVEMLLLLQTR
;
A
#
# COMPACT_ATOMS: atom_id res chain seq x y z
N MET A 1 36.24 5.49 9.30
CA MET A 1 35.49 4.61 8.37
C MET A 1 34.08 5.17 8.25
N GLY A 2 33.88 6.10 7.33
CA GLY A 2 32.59 6.76 7.10
C GLY A 2 31.70 5.83 6.29
N SER A 3 30.55 5.47 6.85
CA SER A 3 29.53 4.71 6.14
C SER A 3 28.96 5.59 5.03
N LEU A 4 29.27 5.24 3.77
CA LEU A 4 28.65 5.88 2.61
C LEU A 4 27.24 5.31 2.48
N ALA A 5 26.25 6.03 3.02
CA ALA A 5 24.86 5.75 2.68
C ALA A 5 24.69 6.08 1.19
N VAL A 6 24.69 5.05 0.34
CA VAL A 6 24.32 5.17 -1.06
C VAL A 6 22.88 5.67 -1.10
N ALA A 7 22.69 6.91 -1.54
CA ALA A 7 21.37 7.45 -1.80
C ALA A 7 20.84 6.78 -3.07
N ILE A 8 20.10 5.68 -2.91
CA ILE A 8 19.47 4.97 -4.03
C ILE A 8 18.43 5.91 -4.66
N THR A 9 18.60 6.24 -5.94
CA THR A 9 17.68 7.13 -6.65
C THR A 9 16.39 6.38 -7.04
N LYS A 10 15.32 7.11 -7.41
CA LYS A 10 14.06 6.50 -7.88
C LYS A 10 14.26 5.59 -9.10
N ASP A 11 15.25 5.90 -9.94
CA ASP A 11 15.54 5.12 -11.14
C ASP A 11 16.29 3.83 -10.81
N ASP A 12 17.14 3.86 -9.77
CA ASP A 12 17.86 2.65 -9.31
C ASP A 12 16.93 1.64 -8.64
N VAL A 13 15.96 2.08 -7.82
CA VAL A 13 15.02 1.14 -7.16
C VAL A 13 14.02 0.48 -8.11
N ARG A 14 13.86 1.00 -9.33
CA ARG A 14 12.95 0.47 -10.36
C ARG A 14 13.66 -0.36 -11.42
N ALA A 15 14.99 -0.49 -11.34
CA ALA A 15 15.75 -1.28 -12.28
C ALA A 15 15.23 -2.73 -12.33
N GLY A 16 15.00 -3.25 -13.54
CA GLY A 16 14.50 -4.60 -13.75
C GLY A 16 13.02 -4.81 -13.39
N ALA A 17 12.25 -3.73 -13.20
CA ALA A 17 10.83 -3.85 -12.89
C ALA A 17 10.01 -4.41 -14.05
N GLU A 18 9.05 -5.26 -13.70
CA GLU A 18 7.90 -5.56 -14.56
C GLU A 18 6.91 -4.41 -14.43
N ILE A 19 6.64 -3.71 -15.53
CA ILE A 19 5.73 -2.56 -15.57
C ILE A 19 4.54 -2.89 -16.45
N ILE A 20 3.36 -2.66 -15.90
CA ILE A 20 2.07 -2.96 -16.50
C ILE A 20 1.29 -1.66 -16.61
N TYR A 21 0.60 -1.50 -17.73
CA TYR A 21 -0.24 -0.36 -18.03
C TYR A 21 -1.64 -0.83 -18.39
N GLY A 22 -2.62 0.06 -18.26
CA GLY A 22 -4.03 -0.26 -18.53
C GLY A 22 -4.78 -0.52 -17.23
N ALA A 23 -5.99 0.05 -17.13
CA ALA A 23 -6.73 0.08 -15.88
C ALA A 23 -7.15 -1.30 -15.39
N GLU A 24 -7.53 -2.18 -16.31
CA GLU A 24 -7.93 -3.56 -16.00
C GLU A 24 -6.73 -4.41 -15.61
N GLU A 25 -5.66 -4.36 -16.40
CA GLU A 25 -4.45 -5.15 -16.16
C GLU A 25 -3.75 -4.73 -14.87
N CYS A 26 -3.64 -3.43 -14.60
CA CYS A 26 -3.09 -2.91 -13.35
C CYS A 26 -3.92 -3.34 -12.14
N TYR A 27 -5.25 -3.31 -12.24
CA TYR A 27 -6.14 -3.76 -11.18
C TYR A 27 -5.94 -5.25 -10.90
N ASN A 28 -5.97 -6.09 -11.94
CA ASN A 28 -5.82 -7.53 -11.81
C ASN A 28 -4.49 -7.91 -11.16
N HIS A 29 -3.37 -7.35 -11.62
CA HIS A 29 -2.05 -7.64 -11.03
C HIS A 29 -1.91 -7.11 -9.60
N SER A 30 -2.55 -5.98 -9.27
CA SER A 30 -2.56 -5.48 -7.89
C SER A 30 -3.34 -6.40 -6.96
N MET A 31 -4.47 -6.96 -7.43
CA MET A 31 -5.26 -7.92 -6.66
C MET A 31 -4.54 -9.26 -6.51
N GLU A 32 -3.88 -9.74 -7.56
CA GLU A 32 -3.04 -10.95 -7.50
C GLU A 32 -1.91 -10.79 -6.50
N LEU A 33 -1.22 -9.65 -6.52
CA LEU A 33 -0.17 -9.34 -5.54
C LEU A 33 -0.74 -9.34 -4.11
N LEU A 34 -1.86 -8.65 -3.87
CA LEU A 34 -2.46 -8.62 -2.53
C LEU A 34 -2.84 -10.02 -2.05
N LYS A 35 -3.45 -10.82 -2.93
CA LYS A 35 -3.82 -12.20 -2.63
C LYS A 35 -2.60 -13.07 -2.34
N ALA A 36 -1.51 -12.92 -3.10
CA ALA A 36 -0.26 -13.67 -2.87
C ALA A 36 0.41 -13.33 -1.53
N LEU A 37 0.11 -12.14 -0.99
CA LEU A 37 0.58 -11.66 0.31
C LEU A 37 -0.46 -11.89 1.42
N ASP A 38 -1.48 -12.72 1.18
CA ASP A 38 -2.59 -13.02 2.10
C ASP A 38 -3.42 -11.80 2.54
N PHE A 39 -3.32 -10.68 1.82
CA PHE A 39 -4.16 -9.53 2.06
C PHE A 39 -5.56 -9.77 1.50
N PRO A 40 -6.62 -9.37 2.25
CA PRO A 40 -7.98 -9.55 1.80
C PRO A 40 -8.32 -8.56 0.70
N GLU A 41 -9.18 -8.99 -0.22
CA GLU A 41 -9.74 -8.14 -1.26
C GLU A 41 -10.40 -6.90 -0.64
N GLY A 42 -10.20 -5.72 -1.21
CA GLY A 42 -10.80 -4.48 -0.69
C GLY A 42 -10.03 -3.80 0.45
N VAL A 43 -8.97 -4.41 1.02
CA VAL A 43 -8.11 -3.73 2.01
C VAL A 43 -7.48 -2.45 1.47
N MET A 44 -7.19 -2.44 0.16
CA MET A 44 -6.78 -1.26 -0.58
C MET A 44 -7.78 -1.07 -1.73
N PRO A 45 -8.73 -0.13 -1.62
CA PRO A 45 -9.76 0.10 -2.63
C PRO A 45 -9.19 0.87 -3.83
N LEU A 46 -8.16 0.32 -4.49
CA LEU A 46 -7.44 0.93 -5.60
C LEU A 46 -8.41 1.36 -6.72
N LYS A 47 -8.25 2.59 -7.24
CA LYS A 47 -9.15 3.15 -8.27
C LYS A 47 -8.35 3.75 -9.42
N ASN A 48 -8.85 3.54 -10.64
CA ASN A 48 -8.33 4.16 -11.86
C ASN A 48 -6.79 4.07 -11.95
N LEU A 49 -6.27 2.84 -11.77
CA LEU A 49 -4.84 2.59 -11.90
C LEU A 49 -4.42 2.78 -13.37
N ASP A 50 -3.30 3.43 -13.60
CA ASP A 50 -2.73 3.62 -14.93
C ASP A 50 -1.41 2.87 -15.11
N GLU A 51 -0.71 2.62 -14.00
CA GLU A 51 0.60 1.95 -13.99
C GLU A 51 0.73 1.12 -12.72
N PHE A 52 1.13 -0.13 -12.88
CA PHE A 52 1.58 -1.01 -11.81
C PHE A 52 3.02 -1.42 -12.11
N GLY A 53 3.88 -1.41 -11.10
CA GLY A 53 5.26 -1.86 -11.26
C GLY A 53 5.72 -2.70 -10.09
N LEU A 54 6.45 -3.77 -10.39
CA LEU A 54 7.02 -4.68 -9.40
C LEU A 54 8.44 -5.07 -9.79
N VAL A 55 9.39 -4.84 -8.88
CA VAL A 55 10.74 -5.41 -8.95
C VAL A 55 10.74 -6.67 -8.10
N ARG A 56 10.66 -7.84 -8.76
CA ARG A 56 10.56 -9.14 -8.05
C ARG A 56 11.75 -9.42 -7.12
N GLU A 57 12.95 -9.00 -7.52
CA GLU A 57 14.18 -9.23 -6.74
C GLU A 57 14.16 -8.51 -5.39
N THR A 58 13.64 -7.27 -5.35
CA THR A 58 13.66 -6.44 -4.13
C THR A 58 12.31 -6.40 -3.41
N GLY A 59 11.23 -6.86 -4.06
CA GLY A 59 9.86 -6.67 -3.61
C GLY A 59 9.38 -5.22 -3.70
N PHE A 60 10.11 -4.31 -4.37
CA PHE A 60 9.66 -2.94 -4.53
C PHE A 60 8.46 -2.87 -5.48
N VAL A 61 7.35 -2.31 -5.00
CA VAL A 61 6.12 -2.15 -5.77
C VAL A 61 5.67 -0.70 -5.81
N TRP A 62 5.06 -0.30 -6.92
CA TRP A 62 4.30 0.93 -6.99
C TRP A 62 3.01 0.77 -7.80
N MET A 63 2.02 1.58 -7.44
CA MET A 63 0.74 1.70 -8.11
C MET A 63 0.50 3.18 -8.36
N LYS A 64 0.27 3.58 -9.61
CA LYS A 64 -0.15 4.94 -9.97
C LYS A 64 -1.61 4.96 -10.36
N GLN A 65 -2.31 5.96 -9.85
CA GLN A 65 -3.72 6.25 -10.13
C GLN A 65 -3.85 7.64 -10.76
N LYS A 66 -4.90 7.86 -11.57
CA LYS A 66 -5.12 9.13 -12.30
C LYS A 66 -5.08 10.38 -11.41
N ALA A 67 -5.61 10.28 -10.20
CA ALA A 67 -5.72 11.40 -9.26
C ALA A 67 -5.74 10.87 -7.83
N PRO A 68 -5.29 11.65 -6.83
CA PRO A 68 -5.45 11.28 -5.43
C PRO A 68 -6.95 11.21 -5.07
N TYR A 69 -7.33 10.31 -4.19
CA TYR A 69 -8.72 10.21 -3.70
C TYR A 69 -8.77 9.84 -2.22
N GLU A 70 -9.94 10.06 -1.60
CA GLU A 70 -10.22 9.66 -0.23
C GLU A 70 -11.21 8.51 -0.22
N HIS A 71 -10.92 7.49 0.59
CA HIS A 71 -11.84 6.41 0.93
C HIS A 71 -12.30 6.55 2.38
N PHE A 72 -13.52 6.10 2.66
CA PHE A 72 -14.03 6.04 4.01
C PHE A 72 -14.38 4.61 4.37
N PHE A 73 -13.62 4.03 5.30
CA PHE A 73 -13.86 2.70 5.84
C PHE A 73 -14.92 2.79 6.94
N MET A 74 -16.10 2.23 6.70
CA MET A 74 -17.23 2.34 7.64
C MET A 74 -16.94 1.59 8.94
N GLY A 75 -16.41 0.38 8.86
CA GLY A 75 -16.21 -0.46 10.05
C GLY A 75 -15.21 0.14 11.02
N THR A 76 -14.23 0.90 10.54
CA THR A 76 -13.26 1.60 11.39
C THR A 76 -13.60 3.08 11.61
N ASN A 77 -14.70 3.58 11.03
CA ASN A 77 -15.05 5.00 11.02
C ASN A 77 -13.85 5.90 10.61
N THR A 78 -13.02 5.42 9.69
CA THR A 78 -11.72 6.04 9.36
C THR A 78 -11.69 6.47 7.90
N LYS A 79 -11.27 7.72 7.69
CA LYS A 79 -11.02 8.25 6.36
C LYS A 79 -9.55 8.03 5.98
N VAL A 80 -9.29 7.51 4.80
CA VAL A 80 -7.93 7.26 4.27
C VAL A 80 -7.77 7.96 2.94
N ARG A 81 -6.65 8.66 2.76
CA ARG A 81 -6.27 9.31 1.51
C ARG A 81 -5.19 8.50 0.83
N TYR A 82 -5.39 8.24 -0.46
CA TYR A 82 -4.44 7.63 -1.37
C TYR A 82 -3.95 8.71 -2.35
N ASN A 83 -2.64 8.90 -2.42
CA ASN A 83 -2.00 9.81 -3.36
C ASN A 83 -1.96 9.21 -4.78
N THR A 84 -1.58 10.02 -5.77
CA THR A 84 -1.39 9.60 -7.16
C THR A 84 -0.44 8.40 -7.31
N GLU A 85 0.59 8.31 -6.47
CA GLU A 85 1.53 7.19 -6.45
C GLU A 85 1.58 6.62 -5.04
N VAL A 86 1.34 5.32 -4.93
CA VAL A 86 1.51 4.52 -3.72
C VAL A 86 2.67 3.56 -3.95
N THR A 87 3.60 3.49 -2.99
CA THR A 87 4.75 2.58 -3.08
C THR A 87 4.91 1.78 -1.80
N ALA A 88 5.54 0.61 -1.89
CA ALA A 88 5.91 -0.21 -0.74
C ALA A 88 7.04 -1.18 -1.11
N TYR A 89 7.60 -1.83 -0.09
CA TYR A 89 8.35 -3.08 -0.24
C TYR A 89 7.49 -4.23 0.29
N VAL A 90 7.29 -5.26 -0.51
CA VAL A 90 6.46 -6.41 -0.15
C VAL A 90 7.32 -7.57 0.33
N GLU A 91 6.80 -8.26 1.34
CA GLU A 91 7.30 -9.52 1.90
C GLU A 91 6.07 -10.36 2.28
N ASP A 92 6.23 -11.67 2.50
CA ASP A 92 5.11 -12.55 2.87
C ASP A 92 4.26 -11.97 4.01
N GLY A 93 2.97 -11.77 3.76
CA GLY A 93 2.03 -11.20 4.72
C GLY A 93 2.23 -9.71 5.04
N LYS A 94 3.07 -8.96 4.31
CA LYS A 94 3.55 -7.64 4.76
C LYS A 94 3.91 -6.65 3.66
N MET A 95 3.61 -5.38 3.92
CA MET A 95 4.06 -4.22 3.15
C MET A 95 4.79 -3.25 4.08
N LYS A 96 6.02 -2.89 3.75
CA LYS A 96 6.88 -1.99 4.53
C LYS A 96 7.25 -0.74 3.76
N LYS A 97 7.67 0.29 4.50
CA LYS A 97 8.08 1.60 3.95
C LYS A 97 7.04 2.15 2.98
N MET A 98 5.77 1.98 3.33
CA MET A 98 4.66 2.42 2.50
C MET A 98 4.70 3.94 2.36
N THR A 99 4.42 4.42 1.15
CA THR A 99 4.25 5.84 0.87
C THR A 99 2.96 6.08 0.09
N GLY A 100 2.45 7.32 0.14
CA GLY A 100 1.24 7.68 -0.60
C GLY A 100 -0.08 7.32 0.09
N VAL A 101 -0.05 6.67 1.27
CA VAL A 101 -1.25 6.35 2.05
C VAL A 101 -1.26 7.11 3.38
N LYS A 102 -2.35 7.82 3.68
CA LYS A 102 -2.52 8.55 4.94
C LYS A 102 -3.89 8.30 5.55
N SER A 103 -3.96 7.96 6.83
CA SER A 103 -5.22 7.90 7.57
C SER A 103 -5.52 9.24 8.24
N LYS A 104 -6.80 9.58 8.35
CA LYS A 104 -7.26 10.72 9.13
C LYS A 104 -7.40 10.27 10.57
N GLN A 105 -6.51 10.75 11.44
CA GLN A 105 -6.57 10.52 12.87
C GLN A 105 -6.83 11.87 13.54
N MET A 106 -7.97 12.00 14.22
CA MET A 106 -8.45 13.26 14.77
C MET A 106 -8.46 14.37 13.68
N LEU A 107 -7.69 15.44 13.86
CA LEU A 107 -7.58 16.55 12.92
C LEU A 107 -6.40 16.43 11.95
N LEU A 108 -5.54 15.41 12.06
CA LEU A 108 -4.30 15.28 11.30
C LEU A 108 -4.36 14.14 10.27
N TRP A 109 -3.59 14.31 9.19
CA TRP A 109 -3.36 13.26 8.19
C TRP A 109 -2.05 12.56 8.51
N VAL A 110 -2.13 11.32 8.94
CA VAL A 110 -0.99 10.54 9.43
C VAL A 110 -0.58 9.52 8.38
N PRO A 111 0.69 9.48 7.94
CA PRO A 111 1.18 8.47 7.02
C PRO A 111 1.07 7.07 7.62
N ILE A 112 0.58 6.13 6.81
CA ILE A 112 0.70 4.70 7.06
C ILE A 112 2.01 4.25 6.40
N VAL A 113 2.90 3.65 7.19
CA VAL A 113 4.25 3.27 6.76
C VAL A 113 4.43 1.75 6.68
N GLU A 114 3.51 0.99 7.26
CA GLU A 114 3.54 -0.47 7.24
C GLU A 114 2.11 -1.02 7.32
N MET A 115 1.89 -2.13 6.64
CA MET A 115 0.68 -2.94 6.75
C MET A 115 1.09 -4.41 6.83
N SER A 116 0.53 -5.19 7.74
CA SER A 116 0.78 -6.64 7.80
C SER A 116 -0.45 -7.44 8.18
N VAL A 117 -0.49 -8.69 7.74
CA VAL A 117 -1.49 -9.69 8.12
C VAL A 117 -0.89 -10.56 9.23
N GLU A 118 -1.62 -10.76 10.32
CA GLU A 118 -1.27 -11.80 11.31
C GLU A 118 -2.32 -12.91 11.34
N GLU A 119 -1.98 -13.97 12.08
CA GLU A 119 -2.86 -15.11 12.35
C GLU A 119 -4.24 -14.67 12.83
N GLY A 120 -5.28 -15.30 12.28
CA GLY A 120 -6.67 -14.96 12.58
C GLY A 120 -7.23 -13.77 11.80
N GLN A 121 -6.66 -13.45 10.63
CA GLN A 121 -7.17 -12.45 9.69
C GLN A 121 -7.23 -11.03 10.28
N LYS A 122 -6.26 -10.67 11.12
CA LYS A 122 -6.11 -9.31 11.65
C LYS A 122 -5.12 -8.54 10.81
N ILE A 123 -5.44 -7.28 10.52
CA ILE A 123 -4.56 -6.39 9.76
C ILE A 123 -3.99 -5.32 10.70
N TYR A 124 -2.68 -5.16 10.61
CA TYR A 124 -1.90 -4.27 11.44
C TYR A 124 -1.46 -3.10 10.59
N PHE A 125 -1.70 -1.89 11.09
CA PHE A 125 -1.24 -0.67 10.43
C PHE A 125 -0.26 0.03 11.35
N LYS A 126 0.97 0.21 10.87
CA LYS A 126 1.92 1.10 11.52
C LYS A 126 1.83 2.46 10.88
N SER A 127 1.61 3.46 11.70
CA SER A 127 1.65 4.87 11.29
C SER A 127 2.90 5.55 11.83
N ALA A 128 3.22 6.73 11.31
CA ALA A 128 4.35 7.52 11.80
C ALA A 128 4.25 7.91 13.29
N VAL A 129 3.05 7.83 13.90
CA VAL A 129 2.79 8.24 15.29
C VAL A 129 2.44 7.07 16.22
N GLY A 130 2.45 5.83 15.72
CA GLY A 130 2.11 4.65 16.54
C GLY A 130 1.48 3.50 15.73
N ILE A 131 1.16 2.42 16.41
CA ILE A 131 0.56 1.20 15.83
C ILE A 131 -0.94 1.20 16.08
N VAL A 132 -1.73 0.85 15.05
CA VAL A 132 -3.18 0.69 15.12
C VAL A 132 -3.55 -0.71 14.64
N PHE A 133 -4.44 -1.36 15.38
CA PHE A 133 -4.94 -2.71 15.09
C PHE A 133 -6.34 -2.59 14.49
N VAL A 134 -6.60 -3.33 13.41
CA VAL A 134 -7.90 -3.34 12.75
C VAL A 134 -8.29 -4.77 12.40
N GLU A 135 -9.49 -5.18 12.78
CA GLU A 135 -10.06 -6.43 12.30
C GLU A 135 -10.43 -6.31 10.82
N MET A 136 -10.06 -7.33 10.03
CA MET A 136 -10.29 -7.35 8.58
C MET A 136 -11.74 -7.04 8.20
N LEU A 137 -12.71 -7.58 8.93
CA LEU A 137 -14.14 -7.40 8.64
C LEU A 137 -14.55 -5.91 8.64
N LEU A 138 -13.85 -5.07 9.41
CA LEU A 138 -14.13 -3.63 9.48
C LEU A 138 -13.64 -2.87 8.23
N LEU A 139 -12.65 -3.40 7.52
CA LEU A 139 -12.12 -2.79 6.30
C LEU A 139 -12.93 -3.18 5.06
N LEU A 140 -13.59 -4.34 5.08
CA LEU A 140 -14.44 -4.82 3.99
C LEU A 140 -15.81 -4.11 3.91
N GLN A 141 -16.16 -3.34 4.94
CA GLN A 141 -17.36 -2.51 4.94
C GLN A 141 -17.09 -1.19 4.21
N THR A 142 -17.09 -1.27 2.88
CA THR A 142 -16.86 -0.12 1.99
C THR A 142 -18.17 0.37 1.36
N ARG A 143 -18.26 1.68 1.05
CA ARG A 143 -19.21 2.24 0.08
C ARG A 143 -18.48 2.61 -1.22
#